data_AF-A0A3D1YVD6-F1
#
_entry.id   AF-A0A3D1YVD6-F1
#
_cell.length_a   1.000
_cell.length_b   1.000
_cell.length_c   1.000
_cell.angle_alpha   90.00
_cell.angle_beta   90.00
_cell.angle_gamma   90.00
#
_symmetry.space_group_name_H-M   'P 1'
#
loop_
_entity.id
_entity.type
_entity.pdbx_description
1 polymer ?
#
loop_
_entity_poly.entity_id
_entity_poly.type
_entity_poly.pdbx_seq_one_letter_code
_entity_poly.pdbx_strand_id
1 'polypeptide(L)'
;MKESSCETNFVLAVDMPFADPQVIRYLAGLTGKADIVVPRTASGLEPLFAFYSKRCIPAIDEVLARGERKVAAIFPRLNVWIVGNSELAHIEGAYATFINVNTSHDLEKAEQGIAELMAKTKKDDRRPPVERPVTIYLDGEELVTLQCSLEHLDELACGFMVAEGILKSRDEIKGLRVDTCLGEARIELKKARPPASVNIGRRFMTSGCGKGLSFTDPGDTRSISKLDSGFSVEAARIPELMKEFLGQSHRPGMHSSALVKDDKVWMLRQDIGRHNTVDMILGRLFLDDEADRDVMLLTTGRISYEVVVKAAKAGIPIILSRTAATDMAIDLAFELGVELVGYVRGQNSQVYTGGLRIRRK
;
A
#
# COMPACT_ATOMS: atom_id res chain seq x y z
N MET A 1 -12.88 9.65 -23.80
CA MET A 1 -12.68 8.77 -24.99
C MET A 1 -11.80 9.41 -26.06
N LYS A 2 -12.10 10.61 -26.58
CA LYS A 2 -11.27 11.28 -27.61
C LYS A 2 -9.80 11.46 -27.17
N GLU A 3 -9.58 11.87 -25.92
CA GLU A 3 -8.25 12.08 -25.32
C GLU A 3 -7.51 10.80 -24.91
N SER A 4 -8.16 9.64 -24.92
CA SER A 4 -7.51 8.40 -24.49
C SER A 4 -6.51 7.90 -25.54
N SER A 5 -5.36 7.36 -25.12
CA SER A 5 -4.42 6.69 -26.02
C SER A 5 -4.87 5.26 -26.40
N CYS A 6 -5.79 4.67 -25.65
CA CYS A 6 -6.26 3.30 -25.84
C CYS A 6 -7.44 3.20 -26.83
N GLU A 7 -7.44 2.15 -27.66
CA GLU A 7 -8.54 1.87 -28.61
C GLU A 7 -9.84 1.51 -27.89
N THR A 8 -9.75 0.75 -26.79
CA THR A 8 -10.88 0.38 -25.95
C THR A 8 -10.77 1.08 -24.61
N ASN A 9 -11.89 1.58 -24.10
CA ASN A 9 -11.97 2.40 -22.89
C ASN A 9 -13.03 1.82 -21.96
N PHE A 10 -12.66 1.54 -20.71
CA PHE A 10 -13.62 1.22 -19.68
C PHE A 10 -14.27 2.51 -19.16
N VAL A 11 -15.60 2.51 -19.06
CA VAL A 11 -16.39 3.59 -18.48
C VAL A 11 -17.01 3.06 -17.20
N LEU A 12 -16.74 3.78 -16.10
CA LEU A 12 -17.24 3.54 -14.76
C LEU A 12 -17.87 4.83 -14.24
N ALA A 13 -19.11 4.79 -13.76
CA ALA A 13 -19.68 5.93 -13.06
C ALA A 13 -19.22 5.99 -11.60
N VAL A 14 -19.16 7.23 -11.10
CA VAL A 14 -18.64 7.54 -9.76
C VAL A 14 -19.56 7.05 -8.63
N ASP A 15 -20.82 6.75 -8.93
CA ASP A 15 -21.83 6.19 -8.04
C ASP A 15 -21.74 4.67 -7.91
N MET A 16 -20.77 4.01 -8.57
CA MET A 16 -20.48 2.58 -8.47
C MET A 16 -19.14 2.30 -7.72
N PRO A 17 -19.05 2.63 -6.42
CA PRO A 17 -17.80 2.53 -5.65
C PRO A 17 -17.31 1.10 -5.39
N PHE A 18 -18.11 0.06 -5.70
CA PHE A 18 -17.80 -1.35 -5.38
C PHE A 18 -17.49 -2.18 -6.61
N ALA A 19 -17.08 -1.53 -7.69
CA ALA A 19 -16.64 -2.15 -8.92
C ALA A 19 -15.59 -3.25 -8.67
N ASP A 20 -15.94 -4.52 -8.91
CA ASP A 20 -15.01 -5.63 -8.68
C ASP A 20 -14.05 -5.79 -9.89
N PRO A 21 -12.72 -5.80 -9.67
CA PRO A 21 -11.75 -5.98 -10.75
C PRO A 21 -11.90 -7.27 -11.56
N GLN A 22 -12.44 -8.34 -10.97
CA GLN A 22 -12.69 -9.60 -11.69
C GLN A 22 -13.76 -9.44 -12.76
N VAL A 23 -14.83 -8.71 -12.46
CA VAL A 23 -15.89 -8.40 -13.42
C VAL A 23 -15.31 -7.55 -14.55
N ILE A 24 -14.53 -6.53 -14.21
CA ILE A 24 -13.87 -5.67 -15.21
C ILE A 24 -12.95 -6.48 -16.13
N ARG A 25 -12.13 -7.39 -15.57
CA ARG A 25 -11.24 -8.27 -16.36
C ARG A 25 -12.01 -9.21 -17.27
N TYR A 26 -13.12 -9.78 -16.78
CA TYR A 26 -13.98 -10.64 -17.59
C TYR A 26 -14.54 -9.88 -18.79
N LEU A 27 -15.11 -8.69 -18.56
CA LEU A 27 -15.62 -7.83 -19.63
C LEU A 27 -14.49 -7.40 -20.59
N ALA A 28 -13.30 -7.09 -20.07
CA ALA A 28 -12.13 -6.74 -20.87
C ALA A 28 -11.73 -7.87 -21.83
N GLY A 29 -11.82 -9.13 -21.41
CA GLY A 29 -11.53 -10.31 -22.23
C GLY A 29 -12.49 -10.51 -23.42
N LEU A 30 -13.63 -9.83 -23.42
CA LEU A 30 -14.59 -9.84 -24.52
C LEU A 30 -14.38 -8.68 -25.50
N THR A 31 -13.51 -7.73 -25.15
CA THR A 31 -13.20 -6.57 -26.01
C THR A 31 -12.49 -7.01 -27.29
N GLY A 32 -12.65 -6.24 -28.37
CA GLY A 32 -12.15 -6.59 -29.70
C GLY A 32 -13.12 -7.42 -30.55
N LYS A 33 -14.15 -8.04 -29.94
CA LYS A 33 -15.25 -8.74 -30.65
C LYS A 33 -16.45 -7.84 -30.96
N ALA A 34 -16.55 -6.71 -30.27
CA ALA A 34 -17.64 -5.75 -30.36
C ALA A 34 -17.15 -4.31 -30.17
N ASP A 35 -17.98 -3.35 -30.55
CA ASP A 35 -17.73 -1.93 -30.30
C ASP A 35 -18.04 -1.56 -28.86
N ILE A 36 -19.04 -2.22 -28.27
CA ILE A 36 -19.45 -2.05 -26.88
C ILE A 36 -19.54 -3.42 -26.21
N VAL A 37 -18.97 -3.57 -25.01
CA VAL A 37 -19.22 -4.72 -24.13
C VAL A 37 -19.91 -4.18 -22.89
N VAL A 38 -21.17 -4.55 -22.69
CA VAL A 38 -22.03 -4.00 -21.63
C VAL A 38 -22.70 -5.13 -20.84
N PRO A 39 -22.64 -5.11 -19.50
CA PRO A 39 -23.35 -6.06 -18.67
C PRO A 39 -24.84 -5.72 -18.60
N ARG A 40 -25.65 -6.78 -18.39
CA ARG A 40 -27.08 -6.69 -18.08
C ARG A 40 -27.34 -7.28 -16.70
N THR A 41 -27.83 -6.44 -15.80
CA THR A 41 -28.33 -6.82 -14.47
C THR A 41 -29.84 -7.07 -14.52
N ALA A 42 -30.44 -7.40 -13.37
CA ALA A 42 -31.90 -7.46 -13.24
C ALA A 42 -32.57 -6.09 -13.48
N SER A 43 -31.86 -4.99 -13.25
CA SER A 43 -32.35 -3.61 -13.41
C SER A 43 -32.25 -3.11 -14.86
N GLY A 44 -31.47 -3.78 -15.71
CA GLY A 44 -31.32 -3.42 -17.12
C GLY A 44 -29.87 -3.50 -17.59
N LEU A 45 -29.58 -2.80 -18.68
CA LEU A 45 -28.20 -2.61 -19.12
C LEU A 45 -27.51 -1.61 -18.22
N GLU A 46 -26.20 -1.77 -18.03
CA GLU A 46 -25.37 -0.84 -17.27
C GLU A 46 -24.38 -0.10 -18.20
N PRO A 47 -24.82 0.90 -19.01
CA PRO A 47 -23.95 1.62 -19.92
C PRO A 47 -22.78 2.36 -19.24
N LEU A 48 -22.93 2.65 -17.95
CA LEU A 48 -21.93 3.33 -17.14
C LEU A 48 -21.00 2.36 -16.40
N PHE A 49 -21.08 1.06 -16.70
CA PHE A 49 -20.12 0.02 -16.31
C PHE A 49 -19.81 -0.83 -17.55
N ALA A 50 -19.12 -0.28 -18.54
CA ALA A 50 -18.98 -0.94 -19.84
C ALA A 50 -17.68 -0.55 -20.56
N PHE A 51 -17.25 -1.41 -21.48
CA PHE A 51 -16.15 -1.11 -22.39
C PHE A 51 -16.67 -0.54 -23.71
N TYR A 52 -16.03 0.51 -24.20
CA TYR A 52 -16.34 1.19 -25.45
C TYR A 52 -15.09 1.33 -26.31
N SER A 53 -15.18 0.94 -27.59
CA SER A 53 -14.13 1.20 -28.58
C SER A 53 -14.20 2.66 -29.07
N LYS A 54 -13.08 3.19 -29.57
CA LYS A 54 -13.05 4.51 -30.23
C LYS A 54 -13.94 4.58 -31.47
N ARG A 55 -14.30 3.44 -32.07
CA ARG A 55 -15.29 3.38 -33.16
C ARG A 55 -16.69 3.84 -32.75
N CYS A 56 -16.98 3.94 -31.45
CA CYS A 56 -18.24 4.50 -30.95
C CYS A 56 -18.31 6.03 -31.12
N ILE A 57 -17.17 6.73 -31.27
CA ILE A 57 -17.10 8.21 -31.23
C ILE A 57 -18.02 8.87 -32.26
N PRO A 58 -18.07 8.46 -33.55
CA PRO A 58 -18.98 9.07 -34.51
C PRO A 58 -20.46 8.94 -34.13
N ALA A 59 -20.87 7.77 -33.62
CA ALA A 59 -22.24 7.54 -33.17
C ALA A 59 -22.60 8.39 -31.93
N ILE A 60 -21.64 8.58 -31.02
CA ILE A 60 -21.79 9.45 -29.85
C ILE A 60 -21.94 10.91 -30.29
N ASP A 61 -21.06 11.42 -31.16
CA ASP A 61 -21.11 12.80 -31.64
C ASP A 61 -22.44 13.12 -32.34
N GLU A 62 -22.97 12.18 -33.13
CA GLU A 62 -24.25 12.35 -33.83
C GLU A 62 -25.45 12.38 -32.88
N VAL A 63 -25.47 11.52 -31.87
CA VAL A 63 -26.54 11.49 -30.84
C VAL A 63 -26.52 12.78 -30.02
N LEU A 64 -25.33 13.25 -29.64
CA LEU A 64 -25.16 14.51 -28.91
C LEU A 64 -25.59 15.72 -29.77
N ALA A 65 -25.25 15.74 -31.06
CA ALA A 65 -25.66 16.81 -31.98
C ALA A 65 -27.19 16.92 -32.14
N ARG A 66 -27.93 15.82 -31.92
CA ARG A 66 -29.40 15.78 -31.92
C ARG A 66 -30.02 16.14 -30.56
N GLY A 67 -29.20 16.45 -29.54
CA GLY A 67 -29.65 16.77 -28.19
C GLY A 67 -30.07 15.56 -27.34
N GLU A 68 -29.85 14.34 -27.83
CA GLU A 68 -30.10 13.12 -27.07
C GLU A 68 -28.94 12.87 -26.09
N ARG A 69 -29.29 12.57 -24.84
CA ARG A 69 -28.33 12.44 -23.72
C ARG A 69 -28.30 11.04 -23.12
N LYS A 70 -29.15 10.13 -23.58
CA LYS A 70 -29.13 8.73 -23.15
C LYS A 70 -28.00 7.98 -23.86
N VAL A 71 -27.05 7.46 -23.08
CA VAL A 71 -25.93 6.65 -23.60
C VAL A 71 -26.42 5.47 -24.43
N ALA A 72 -27.50 4.80 -23.99
CA ALA A 72 -28.08 3.66 -24.71
C ALA A 72 -28.59 4.00 -26.13
N ALA A 73 -28.77 5.27 -26.49
CA ALA A 73 -29.23 5.68 -27.82
C ALA A 73 -28.23 5.33 -28.94
N ILE A 74 -26.95 5.11 -28.62
CA ILE A 74 -25.94 4.69 -29.61
C ILE A 74 -25.99 3.18 -29.90
N PHE A 75 -26.60 2.37 -29.03
CA PHE A 75 -26.50 0.90 -29.08
C PHE A 75 -27.08 0.29 -30.37
N PRO A 76 -28.23 0.76 -30.92
CA PRO A 76 -28.80 0.18 -32.15
C PRO A 76 -27.92 0.37 -33.40
N ARG A 77 -26.90 1.23 -33.33
CA ARG A 77 -26.04 1.61 -34.46
C ARG A 77 -24.65 0.98 -34.40
N LEU A 78 -24.37 0.20 -33.36
CA LEU A 78 -23.06 -0.34 -33.06
C LEU A 78 -23.15 -1.85 -32.80
N ASN A 79 -22.03 -2.55 -32.95
CA ASN A 79 -21.95 -3.94 -32.53
C ASN A 79 -21.83 -4.00 -31.00
N VAL A 80 -22.90 -4.43 -30.32
CA VAL A 80 -22.97 -4.48 -28.86
C VAL A 80 -22.97 -5.93 -28.38
N TRP A 81 -21.96 -6.28 -27.58
CA TRP A 81 -21.90 -7.53 -26.83
C TRP A 81 -22.54 -7.33 -25.47
N ILE A 82 -23.65 -8.03 -25.22
CA ILE A 82 -24.36 -7.96 -23.93
C ILE A 82 -23.97 -9.18 -23.11
N VAL A 83 -23.41 -8.94 -21.92
CA VAL A 83 -23.09 -10.01 -20.96
C VAL A 83 -24.28 -10.21 -20.03
N GLY A 84 -24.87 -11.39 -20.05
CA GLY A 84 -26.08 -11.69 -19.29
C GLY A 84 -25.83 -11.86 -17.79
N ASN A 85 -26.88 -11.65 -16.99
CA ASN A 85 -26.84 -11.83 -15.54
C ASN A 85 -26.36 -13.24 -15.11
N SER A 86 -26.70 -14.28 -15.87
CA SER A 86 -26.23 -15.65 -15.61
C SER A 86 -24.72 -15.80 -15.79
N GLU A 87 -24.12 -15.10 -16.76
CA GLU A 87 -22.67 -15.12 -16.99
C GLU A 87 -21.94 -14.37 -15.86
N LEU A 88 -22.51 -13.23 -15.42
CA LEU A 88 -21.97 -12.42 -14.33
C LEU A 88 -22.09 -13.11 -12.96
N ALA A 89 -23.15 -13.88 -12.73
CA ALA A 89 -23.41 -14.55 -11.47
C ALA A 89 -22.33 -15.57 -11.06
N HIS A 90 -21.50 -16.01 -12.02
CA HIS A 90 -20.37 -16.91 -11.76
C HIS A 90 -19.10 -16.18 -11.31
N ILE A 91 -19.07 -14.85 -11.35
CA ILE A 91 -17.92 -14.04 -10.97
C ILE A 91 -18.12 -13.57 -9.53
N GLU A 92 -17.15 -13.89 -8.67
CA GLU A 92 -17.13 -13.39 -7.29
C GLU A 92 -17.09 -11.85 -7.28
N GLY A 93 -17.93 -11.22 -6.45
CA GLY A 93 -18.03 -9.75 -6.39
C GLY A 93 -18.96 -9.09 -7.42
N ALA A 94 -19.53 -9.84 -8.36
CA ALA A 94 -20.46 -9.28 -9.37
C ALA A 94 -21.72 -8.66 -8.77
N TYR A 95 -22.26 -9.23 -7.68
CA TYR A 95 -23.44 -8.68 -7.02
C TYR A 95 -23.17 -7.28 -6.43
N ALA A 96 -22.02 -7.09 -5.79
CA ALA A 96 -21.66 -5.81 -5.16
C ALA A 96 -21.32 -4.73 -6.20
N THR A 97 -20.73 -5.14 -7.33
CA THR A 97 -20.31 -4.26 -8.43
C THR A 97 -21.39 -3.30 -8.91
N PHE A 98 -22.65 -3.73 -8.95
CA PHE A 98 -23.76 -2.96 -9.52
C PHE A 98 -24.64 -2.26 -8.48
N ILE A 99 -24.15 -2.11 -7.24
CA ILE A 99 -24.82 -1.33 -6.21
C ILE A 99 -24.51 0.15 -6.43
N ASN A 100 -25.53 0.93 -6.80
CA ASN A 100 -25.40 2.38 -6.97
C ASN A 100 -25.62 3.11 -5.65
N VAL A 101 -24.74 4.05 -5.32
CA VAL A 101 -24.84 4.92 -4.14
C VAL A 101 -25.33 6.30 -4.56
N ASN A 102 -26.62 6.57 -4.34
CA ASN A 102 -27.24 7.85 -4.70
C ASN A 102 -27.63 8.70 -3.49
N THR A 103 -27.83 8.06 -2.33
CA THR A 103 -28.24 8.72 -1.08
C THR A 103 -27.31 8.35 0.08
N SER A 104 -27.31 9.15 1.15
CA SER A 104 -26.55 8.86 2.37
C SER A 104 -26.92 7.51 3.00
N HIS A 105 -28.18 7.08 2.85
CA HIS A 105 -28.65 5.75 3.30
C HIS A 105 -28.08 4.61 2.46
N ASP A 106 -27.87 4.83 1.16
CA ASP A 106 -27.24 3.83 0.28
C ASP A 106 -25.77 3.64 0.64
N LEU A 107 -25.09 4.72 1.04
CA LEU A 107 -23.69 4.69 1.48
C LEU A 107 -23.55 3.86 2.78
N GLU A 108 -24.36 4.14 3.80
CA GLU A 108 -24.32 3.42 5.07
C GLU A 108 -24.58 1.92 4.91
N LYS A 109 -25.56 1.54 4.10
CA LYS A 109 -25.86 0.13 3.79
C LYS A 109 -24.72 -0.55 3.05
N ALA A 110 -24.10 0.15 2.12
CA ALA A 110 -23.03 -0.43 1.34
C ALA A 110 -21.73 -0.58 2.14
N GLU A 111 -21.39 0.39 2.98
CA GLU A 111 -20.28 0.29 3.93
C GLU A 111 -20.46 -0.90 4.89
N GLN A 112 -21.68 -1.11 5.41
CA GLN A 112 -22.00 -2.28 6.23
C GLN A 112 -21.88 -3.59 5.44
N GLY A 113 -22.43 -3.64 4.22
CA GLY A 113 -22.37 -4.83 3.36
C GLY A 113 -20.93 -5.21 2.97
N ILE A 114 -20.06 -4.24 2.72
CA ILE A 114 -18.63 -4.45 2.42
C ILE A 114 -17.88 -4.88 3.66
N ALA A 115 -18.14 -4.28 4.82
CA ALA A 115 -17.52 -4.70 6.07
C ALA A 115 -17.84 -6.18 6.34
N GLU A 116 -19.08 -6.62 6.09
CA GLU A 116 -19.50 -8.02 6.21
C GLU A 116 -18.89 -8.94 5.14
N LEU A 117 -18.83 -8.51 3.87
CA LEU A 117 -18.19 -9.25 2.78
C LEU A 117 -16.69 -9.41 3.03
N MET A 118 -15.97 -8.32 3.33
CA MET A 118 -14.54 -8.33 3.66
C MET A 118 -14.25 -9.13 4.94
N ALA A 119 -15.13 -9.11 5.94
CA ALA A 119 -15.00 -9.95 7.13
C ALA A 119 -15.17 -11.45 6.80
N LYS A 120 -16.01 -11.80 5.82
CA LYS A 120 -16.19 -13.17 5.33
C LYS A 120 -15.00 -13.65 4.48
N THR A 121 -14.40 -12.81 3.62
CA THR A 121 -13.25 -13.20 2.78
C THR A 121 -11.93 -13.25 3.55
N LYS A 122 -11.81 -12.57 4.70
CA LYS A 122 -10.59 -12.49 5.51
C LYS A 122 -10.10 -13.83 6.10
N LYS A 123 -10.86 -14.93 6.02
CA LYS A 123 -10.58 -16.14 6.79
C LYS A 123 -9.64 -17.17 6.16
N ASP A 124 -9.26 -17.06 4.88
CA ASP A 124 -8.25 -17.93 4.25
C ASP A 124 -7.77 -17.41 2.87
N ASP A 125 -7.13 -16.23 2.81
CA ASP A 125 -6.56 -15.75 1.55
C ASP A 125 -5.23 -16.47 1.25
N ARG A 126 -5.31 -17.63 0.58
CA ARG A 126 -4.16 -18.43 0.13
C ARG A 126 -3.64 -18.05 -1.26
N ARG A 127 -4.08 -16.91 -1.82
CA ARG A 127 -3.57 -16.49 -3.13
C ARG A 127 -2.07 -16.21 -3.02
N PRO A 128 -1.29 -16.56 -4.05
CA PRO A 128 0.11 -16.17 -4.09
C PRO A 128 0.25 -14.65 -3.92
N PRO A 129 1.19 -14.16 -3.08
CA PRO A 129 1.49 -12.75 -3.00
C PRO A 129 1.83 -12.19 -4.38
N VAL A 130 1.28 -11.03 -4.71
CA VAL A 130 1.64 -10.31 -5.94
C VAL A 130 3.02 -9.70 -5.74
N GLU A 131 3.94 -9.94 -6.67
CA GLU A 131 5.27 -9.31 -6.72
C GLU A 131 5.42 -8.56 -8.04
N ARG A 132 5.62 -7.24 -7.96
CA ARG A 132 5.82 -6.39 -9.13
C ARG A 132 6.90 -5.34 -8.88
N PRO A 133 7.65 -4.95 -9.93
CA PRO A 133 8.48 -3.75 -9.86
C PRO A 133 7.59 -2.53 -9.69
N VAL A 134 7.92 -1.66 -8.74
CA VAL A 134 7.32 -0.34 -8.55
C VAL A 134 8.40 0.72 -8.59
N THR A 135 8.21 1.72 -9.44
CA THR A 135 9.15 2.83 -9.59
C THR A 135 8.65 4.06 -8.84
N ILE A 136 9.52 4.62 -8.00
CA ILE A 136 9.30 5.89 -7.31
C ILE A 136 9.95 6.99 -8.14
N TYR A 137 9.17 8.02 -8.48
CA TYR A 137 9.62 9.22 -9.18
C TYR A 137 9.62 10.42 -8.24
N LEU A 138 10.66 11.26 -8.34
CA LEU A 138 10.77 12.53 -7.63
C LEU A 138 10.91 13.67 -8.63
N ASP A 139 9.99 14.64 -8.59
CA ASP A 139 10.00 15.81 -9.48
C ASP A 139 10.11 15.44 -10.97
N GLY A 140 9.58 14.27 -11.35
CA GLY A 140 9.59 13.74 -12.73
C GLY A 140 10.73 12.78 -13.06
N GLU A 141 11.75 12.66 -12.21
CA GLU A 141 12.92 11.81 -12.41
C GLU A 141 12.78 10.46 -11.69
N GLU A 142 13.29 9.38 -12.29
CA GLU A 142 13.32 8.06 -11.66
C GLU A 142 14.30 8.03 -10.48
N LEU A 143 13.79 7.70 -9.29
CA LEU A 143 14.61 7.61 -8.08
C LEU A 143 15.05 6.17 -7.82
N VAL A 144 14.09 5.25 -7.73
CA VAL A 144 14.33 3.84 -7.40
C VAL A 144 13.20 2.95 -7.92
N THR A 145 13.53 1.70 -8.25
CA THR A 145 12.55 0.65 -8.51
C THR A 145 12.69 -0.45 -7.46
N LEU A 146 11.60 -0.77 -6.76
CA LEU A 146 11.51 -1.78 -5.70
C LEU A 146 10.64 -2.96 -6.16
N GLN A 147 10.90 -4.17 -5.67
CA GLN A 147 9.93 -5.28 -5.79
C GLN A 147 9.00 -5.24 -4.57
N CYS A 148 7.69 -5.11 -4.80
CA CYS A 148 6.71 -5.03 -3.71
C CYS A 148 5.30 -5.54 -4.13
N SER A 149 4.36 -5.49 -3.19
CA SER A 149 3.02 -6.09 -3.28
C SER A 149 1.90 -5.19 -3.81
N LEU A 150 2.24 -4.01 -4.33
CA LEU A 150 1.32 -2.99 -4.85
C LEU A 150 0.34 -2.38 -3.83
N GLU A 151 0.46 -2.71 -2.55
CA GLU A 151 -0.36 -2.15 -1.47
C GLU A 151 0.36 -0.96 -0.83
N HIS A 152 -0.41 0.09 -0.47
CA HIS A 152 0.07 1.28 0.24
C HIS A 152 1.32 1.92 -0.39
N LEU A 153 1.34 2.06 -1.72
CA LEU A 153 2.51 2.58 -2.45
C LEU A 153 2.84 4.05 -2.12
N ASP A 154 1.84 4.82 -1.71
CA ASP A 154 1.99 6.18 -1.19
C ASP A 154 2.85 6.19 0.08
N GLU A 155 2.53 5.30 1.02
CA GLU A 155 3.26 5.12 2.26
C GLU A 155 4.64 4.52 2.01
N LEU A 156 4.76 3.52 1.12
CA LEU A 156 6.05 2.96 0.72
C LEU A 156 6.97 4.04 0.15
N ALA A 157 6.46 4.87 -0.76
CA ALA A 157 7.25 5.91 -1.41
C ALA A 157 7.67 7.00 -0.42
N CYS A 158 6.74 7.50 0.41
CA CYS A 158 7.09 8.50 1.43
C CYS A 158 8.06 7.93 2.47
N GLY A 159 7.82 6.70 2.91
CA GLY A 159 8.66 6.00 3.87
C GLY A 159 10.08 5.79 3.40
N PHE A 160 10.25 5.35 2.14
CA PHE A 160 11.55 5.26 1.50
C PHE A 160 12.26 6.62 1.50
N MET A 161 11.58 7.69 1.09
CA MET A 161 12.16 9.03 1.06
C MET A 161 12.57 9.55 2.43
N VAL A 162 11.79 9.25 3.48
CA VAL A 162 12.11 9.60 4.87
C VAL A 162 13.31 8.79 5.36
N ALA A 163 13.33 7.48 5.10
CA ALA A 163 14.44 6.61 5.43
C ALA A 163 15.76 7.08 4.79
N GLU A 164 15.72 7.55 3.54
CA GLU A 164 16.85 8.12 2.81
C GLU A 164 17.18 9.58 3.20
N GLY A 165 16.40 10.19 4.11
CA GLY A 165 16.60 11.58 4.54
C GLY A 165 16.28 12.62 3.45
N ILE A 166 15.59 12.21 2.38
CA ILE A 166 15.14 13.07 1.30
C ILE A 166 13.98 13.94 1.81
N LEU A 167 12.95 13.34 2.42
CA LEU A 167 11.85 14.08 3.03
C LEU A 167 12.10 14.28 4.53
N LYS A 168 11.89 15.52 5.02
CA LYS A 168 11.98 15.85 6.45
C LYS A 168 10.65 16.28 7.04
N SER A 169 9.80 16.92 6.24
CA SER A 169 8.45 17.32 6.63
C SER A 169 7.44 17.05 5.52
N ARG A 170 6.22 16.68 5.91
CA ARG A 170 5.08 16.52 5.00
C ARG A 170 4.81 17.78 4.19
N ASP A 171 5.08 18.96 4.76
CA ASP A 171 4.90 20.25 4.10
C ASP A 171 5.82 20.46 2.90
N GLU A 172 6.85 19.64 2.71
CA GLU A 172 7.69 19.70 1.51
C GLU A 172 6.97 19.15 0.28
N ILE A 173 5.96 18.31 0.45
CA ILE A 173 5.21 17.68 -0.65
C ILE A 173 4.23 18.69 -1.25
N LYS A 174 4.35 18.89 -2.56
CA LYS A 174 3.39 19.60 -3.40
C LYS A 174 2.31 18.66 -3.95
N GLY A 175 2.70 17.45 -4.32
CA GLY A 175 1.78 16.44 -4.85
C GLY A 175 2.31 15.03 -4.68
N LEU A 176 1.39 14.09 -4.45
CA LEU A 176 1.66 12.66 -4.38
C LEU A 176 0.60 11.95 -5.23
N ARG A 177 1.05 11.14 -6.20
CA ARG A 177 0.16 10.35 -7.06
C ARG A 177 0.67 8.91 -7.12
N VAL A 178 -0.24 7.97 -7.04
CA VAL A 178 0.05 6.54 -7.14
C VAL A 178 -0.76 5.97 -8.29
N ASP A 179 -0.09 5.19 -9.13
CA ASP A 179 -0.73 4.37 -10.16
C ASP A 179 -0.33 2.90 -9.91
N THR A 180 -1.24 2.13 -9.31
CA THR A 180 -1.01 0.71 -9.02
C THR A 180 -1.04 -0.16 -10.28
N CYS A 181 -1.65 0.31 -11.37
CA CYS A 181 -1.67 -0.40 -12.64
C CYS A 181 -0.32 -0.33 -13.34
N LEU A 182 0.31 0.84 -13.31
CA LEU A 182 1.66 1.05 -13.85
C LEU A 182 2.76 0.64 -12.87
N GLY A 183 2.44 0.53 -11.58
CA GLY A 183 3.44 0.31 -10.54
C GLY A 183 4.29 1.57 -10.34
N GLU A 184 3.65 2.72 -10.22
CA GLU A 184 4.35 4.00 -10.09
C GLU A 184 3.87 4.77 -8.85
N ALA A 185 4.82 5.40 -8.16
CA ALA A 185 4.54 6.41 -7.15
C ALA A 185 5.31 7.69 -7.51
N ARG A 186 4.62 8.80 -7.71
CA ARG A 186 5.20 10.07 -8.15
C ARG A 186 5.03 11.12 -7.05
N ILE A 187 6.15 11.69 -6.60
CA ILE A 187 6.20 12.74 -5.60
C ILE A 187 6.72 14.02 -6.25
N GLU A 188 5.96 15.11 -6.11
CA GLU A 188 6.37 16.46 -6.48
C GLU A 188 6.65 17.26 -5.20
N LEU A 189 7.79 17.93 -5.12
CA LEU A 189 8.14 18.81 -4.00
C LEU A 189 7.73 20.26 -4.27
N LYS A 190 7.46 21.03 -3.21
CA LYS A 190 7.21 22.48 -3.33
C LYS A 190 8.43 23.25 -3.83
N LYS A 191 9.62 22.76 -3.50
CA LYS A 191 10.90 23.27 -3.99
C LYS A 191 11.64 22.11 -4.63
N ALA A 192 11.75 22.15 -5.95
CA ALA A 192 12.49 21.14 -6.70
C ALA A 192 13.93 21.07 -6.18
N ARG A 193 14.41 19.85 -5.94
CA ARG A 193 15.81 19.62 -5.58
C ARG A 193 16.61 19.32 -6.85
N PRO A 194 17.86 19.83 -6.97
CA PRO A 194 18.63 19.63 -8.19
C PRO A 194 18.84 18.12 -8.49
N PRO A 195 18.84 17.70 -9.77
CA PRO A 195 18.92 16.29 -10.20
C PRO A 195 20.20 15.51 -9.83
N ALA A 196 21.03 16.03 -8.92
CA ALA A 196 22.34 15.48 -8.56
C ALA A 196 22.60 15.42 -7.05
N SER A 197 21.60 15.69 -6.19
CA SER A 197 21.80 15.73 -4.73
C SER A 197 21.36 14.47 -3.98
N VAL A 198 20.76 13.47 -4.64
CA VAL A 198 20.67 12.14 -4.04
C VAL A 198 21.96 11.42 -4.41
N ASN A 199 22.99 11.54 -3.56
CA ASN A 199 24.17 10.70 -3.62
C ASN A 199 23.75 9.25 -3.26
N ILE A 200 22.97 8.60 -4.13
CA ILE A 200 22.68 7.15 -4.19
C ILE A 200 23.95 6.39 -4.63
N GLY A 201 25.12 6.92 -4.28
CA GLY A 201 26.42 6.64 -4.89
C GLY A 201 27.29 5.70 -4.06
N ARG A 202 26.88 5.34 -2.84
CA ARG A 202 27.55 4.31 -2.03
C ARG A 202 26.59 3.14 -1.78
N ARG A 203 26.27 2.49 -2.90
CA ARG A 203 25.47 1.27 -2.96
C ARG A 203 26.24 0.13 -2.30
N PHE A 204 25.89 -0.24 -1.07
CA PHE A 204 26.36 -1.50 -0.52
C PHE A 204 25.48 -2.60 -1.09
N MET A 205 26.07 -3.52 -1.85
CA MET A 205 25.36 -4.70 -2.32
C MET A 205 25.14 -5.64 -1.12
N THR A 206 23.93 -5.68 -0.61
CA THR A 206 23.52 -6.70 0.35
C THR A 206 23.17 -7.97 -0.40
N SER A 207 23.68 -9.11 0.08
CA SER A 207 23.56 -10.43 -0.56
C SER A 207 22.18 -11.09 -0.43
N GLY A 208 21.13 -10.31 -0.16
CA GLY A 208 19.75 -10.81 -0.17
C GLY A 208 19.25 -11.01 -1.60
N CYS A 209 18.52 -12.11 -1.85
CA CYS A 209 17.98 -12.47 -3.16
C CYS A 209 17.19 -11.31 -3.77
N GLY A 210 17.76 -10.71 -4.81
CA GLY A 210 17.22 -9.58 -5.55
C GLY A 210 18.01 -8.30 -5.31
N LYS A 211 19.19 -8.17 -5.94
CA LYS A 211 20.01 -6.93 -6.02
C LYS A 211 19.73 -5.94 -4.87
N GLY A 212 19.97 -6.38 -3.64
CA GLY A 212 19.64 -5.61 -2.44
C GLY A 212 20.59 -4.42 -2.31
N LEU A 213 20.32 -3.36 -3.05
CA LEU A 213 20.98 -2.08 -2.87
C LEU A 213 20.62 -1.60 -1.47
N SER A 214 21.58 -1.66 -0.55
CA SER A 214 21.52 -0.86 0.65
C SER A 214 21.91 0.56 0.24
N PHE A 215 20.97 1.47 0.46
CA PHE A 215 21.10 2.88 0.11
C PHE A 215 21.68 3.71 1.27
N THR A 216 21.76 3.12 2.47
CA THR A 216 22.29 3.77 3.66
C THR A 216 23.81 3.57 3.75
N ASP A 217 24.58 4.66 3.64
CA ASP A 217 26.03 4.62 3.94
C ASP A 217 26.18 4.43 5.47
N PRO A 218 27.08 3.57 5.97
CA PRO A 218 27.47 3.57 7.38
C PRO A 218 27.88 4.97 7.91
N GLY A 219 28.21 5.92 7.02
CA GLY A 219 28.39 7.33 7.35
C GLY A 219 27.10 8.12 7.67
N ASP A 220 25.92 7.66 7.25
CA ASP A 220 24.63 8.35 7.46
C ASP A 220 24.23 8.39 8.94
N THR A 221 24.70 7.45 9.75
CA THR A 221 24.43 7.43 11.20
C THR A 221 25.04 8.61 11.94
N ARG A 222 26.07 9.27 11.40
CA ARG A 222 26.69 10.46 12.00
C ARG A 222 25.71 11.64 12.13
N SER A 223 24.67 11.64 11.31
CA SER A 223 23.61 12.66 11.36
C SER A 223 22.45 12.31 12.29
N ILE A 224 22.37 11.05 12.74
CA ILE A 224 21.28 10.57 13.59
C ILE A 224 21.66 10.83 15.04
N SER A 225 20.86 11.65 15.71
CA SER A 225 21.05 11.89 17.14
C SER A 225 20.57 10.66 17.93
N LYS A 226 21.28 10.35 19.02
CA LYS A 226 20.84 9.33 19.96
C LYS A 226 19.43 9.65 20.46
N LEU A 227 18.54 8.67 20.43
CA LEU A 227 17.18 8.81 20.93
C LEU A 227 17.19 8.94 22.45
N ASP A 228 16.81 10.13 22.90
CA ASP A 228 16.48 10.41 24.28
C ASP A 228 14.96 10.38 24.43
N SER A 229 14.44 9.30 25.03
CA SER A 229 13.01 9.09 25.21
C SER A 229 12.82 8.37 26.54
N GLY A 230 11.81 8.75 27.32
CA GLY A 230 11.42 8.06 28.55
C GLY A 230 10.49 6.86 28.30
N PHE A 231 10.07 6.64 27.05
CA PHE A 231 9.11 5.61 26.72
C PHE A 231 9.63 4.22 27.05
N SER A 232 8.81 3.48 27.77
CA SER A 232 9.12 2.14 28.26
C SER A 232 7.86 1.30 28.39
N VAL A 233 8.02 -0.01 28.20
CA VAL A 233 6.93 -0.99 28.17
C VAL A 233 7.19 -2.08 29.21
N GLU A 234 6.11 -2.57 29.82
CA GLU A 234 6.20 -3.70 30.75
C GLU A 234 6.53 -4.98 30.00
N ALA A 235 7.51 -5.74 30.49
CA ALA A 235 7.92 -7.00 29.87
C ALA A 235 6.75 -7.98 29.67
N ALA A 236 5.76 -7.96 30.56
CA ALA A 236 4.57 -8.80 30.49
C ALA A 236 3.64 -8.48 29.29
N ARG A 237 3.70 -7.27 28.73
CA ARG A 237 2.89 -6.87 27.56
C ARG A 237 3.47 -7.38 26.24
N ILE A 238 4.78 -7.62 26.17
CA ILE A 238 5.47 -8.01 24.94
C ILE A 238 4.86 -9.27 24.28
N PRO A 239 4.61 -10.38 25.02
CA PRO A 239 3.94 -11.55 24.47
C PRO A 239 2.55 -11.27 23.89
N GLU A 240 1.77 -10.41 24.55
CA GLU A 240 0.40 -10.09 24.16
C GLU A 240 0.37 -9.26 22.88
N LEU A 241 1.21 -8.23 22.81
CA LEU A 241 1.38 -7.39 21.61
C LEU A 241 1.85 -8.22 20.41
N MET A 242 2.82 -9.12 20.62
CA MET A 242 3.30 -10.00 19.55
C MET A 242 2.21 -10.98 19.09
N LYS A 243 1.39 -11.50 20.02
CA LYS A 243 0.25 -12.36 19.67
C LYS A 243 -0.82 -11.61 18.89
N GLU A 244 -1.16 -10.40 19.30
CA GLU A 244 -2.11 -9.53 18.60
C GLU A 244 -1.63 -9.23 17.18
N PHE A 245 -0.38 -8.77 17.05
CA PHE A 245 0.26 -8.50 15.76
C PHE A 245 0.20 -9.70 14.81
N LEU A 246 0.60 -10.89 15.29
CA LEU A 246 0.59 -12.10 14.47
C LEU A 246 -0.82 -12.58 14.14
N GLY A 247 -1.80 -12.33 15.00
CA GLY A 247 -3.21 -12.64 14.75
C GLY A 247 -3.87 -11.74 13.69
N GLN A 248 -3.35 -10.52 13.49
CA GLN A 248 -3.82 -9.59 12.46
C GLN A 248 -3.12 -9.77 11.10
N SER A 249 -1.97 -10.45 11.07
CA SER A 249 -1.26 -10.81 9.84
C SER A 249 -2.02 -11.91 9.10
N HIS A 250 -2.66 -11.54 7.98
CA HIS A 250 -3.65 -12.40 7.32
C HIS A 250 -3.17 -12.96 5.97
N ARG A 251 -2.04 -12.49 5.44
CA ARG A 251 -1.45 -13.02 4.20
C ARG A 251 -0.20 -13.88 4.45
N PRO A 252 -0.31 -15.22 4.39
CA PRO A 252 0.84 -16.10 4.51
C PRO A 252 1.81 -15.89 3.32
N GLY A 253 3.12 -16.00 3.59
CA GLY A 253 4.16 -15.79 2.58
C GLY A 253 4.63 -14.33 2.43
N MET A 254 4.04 -13.40 3.16
CA MET A 254 4.49 -12.00 3.22
C MET A 254 5.18 -11.69 4.55
N HIS A 255 6.10 -10.74 4.54
CA HIS A 255 6.58 -10.10 5.76
C HIS A 255 5.51 -9.17 6.33
N SER A 256 5.66 -8.82 7.61
CA SER A 256 4.77 -7.87 8.26
C SER A 256 5.56 -7.02 9.24
N SER A 257 5.18 -5.76 9.31
CA SER A 257 5.57 -4.85 10.38
C SER A 257 4.32 -4.18 10.94
N ALA A 258 4.35 -3.86 12.22
CA ALA A 258 3.28 -3.14 12.89
C ALA A 258 3.84 -2.06 13.79
N LEU A 259 3.07 -1.00 13.96
CA LEU A 259 3.35 0.05 14.91
C LEU A 259 2.39 -0.09 16.08
N VAL A 260 2.95 -0.11 17.28
CA VAL A 260 2.19 -0.15 18.53
C VAL A 260 2.20 1.24 19.15
N LYS A 261 1.02 1.72 19.53
CA LYS A 261 0.77 2.97 20.26
C LYS A 261 -0.26 2.66 21.35
N ASP A 262 -0.08 3.23 22.54
CA ASP A 262 -1.00 3.01 23.68
C ASP A 262 -1.28 1.52 23.99
N ASP A 263 -0.23 0.69 23.97
CA ASP A 263 -0.30 -0.77 24.20
C ASP A 263 -1.23 -1.54 23.25
N LYS A 264 -1.48 -1.01 22.05
CA LYS A 264 -2.29 -1.65 21.00
C LYS A 264 -1.61 -1.58 19.65
N VAL A 265 -1.88 -2.57 18.79
CA VAL A 265 -1.44 -2.51 17.39
C VAL A 265 -2.26 -1.43 16.69
N TRP A 266 -1.63 -0.29 16.40
CA TRP A 266 -2.29 0.85 15.75
C TRP A 266 -2.37 0.65 14.24
N MET A 267 -1.32 0.11 13.63
CA MET A 267 -1.30 -0.23 12.21
C MET A 267 -0.44 -1.45 11.92
N LEU A 268 -0.75 -2.12 10.82
CA LEU A 268 -0.01 -3.26 10.28
C LEU A 268 0.18 -3.08 8.78
N ARG A 269 1.37 -3.40 8.28
CA ARG A 269 1.70 -3.41 6.86
C ARG A 269 2.34 -4.73 6.47
N GLN A 270 1.95 -5.24 5.31
CA GLN A 270 2.49 -6.48 4.75
C GLN A 270 3.11 -6.21 3.40
N ASP A 271 4.22 -6.90 3.12
CA ASP A 271 4.88 -6.85 1.82
C ASP A 271 5.74 -8.10 1.62
N ILE A 272 6.17 -8.35 0.40
CA ILE A 272 7.16 -9.40 0.10
C ILE A 272 8.52 -8.98 0.67
N GLY A 273 8.87 -7.69 0.59
CA GLY A 273 10.07 -7.13 1.16
C GLY A 273 9.91 -6.75 2.63
N ARG A 274 10.71 -7.34 3.52
CA ARG A 274 10.73 -6.95 4.96
C ARG A 274 11.11 -5.49 5.22
N HIS A 275 11.88 -4.87 4.31
CA HIS A 275 12.26 -3.46 4.46
C HIS A 275 11.11 -2.55 4.01
N ASN A 276 10.38 -2.96 2.96
CA ASN A 276 9.19 -2.25 2.47
C ASN A 276 8.11 -2.16 3.54
N THR A 277 7.92 -3.21 4.37
CA THR A 277 6.97 -3.15 5.49
C THR A 277 7.35 -2.11 6.53
N VAL A 278 8.65 -1.92 6.78
CA VAL A 278 9.12 -0.88 7.69
C VAL A 278 8.95 0.49 7.02
N ASP A 279 9.34 0.65 5.76
CA ASP A 279 9.16 1.90 5.01
C ASP A 279 7.69 2.34 5.00
N MET A 280 6.73 1.46 4.71
CA MET A 280 5.31 1.83 4.79
C MET A 280 4.88 2.33 6.18
N ILE A 281 5.37 1.73 7.28
CA ILE A 281 5.10 2.23 8.63
C ILE A 281 5.66 3.64 8.81
N LEU A 282 6.89 3.89 8.36
CA LEU A 282 7.53 5.21 8.43
C LEU A 282 6.78 6.23 7.58
N GLY A 283 6.40 5.86 6.36
CA GLY A 283 5.67 6.72 5.45
C GLY A 283 4.29 7.07 6.00
N ARG A 284 3.62 6.12 6.66
CA ARG A 284 2.35 6.40 7.31
C ARG A 284 2.49 7.37 8.47
N LEU A 285 3.47 7.17 9.35
CA LEU A 285 3.80 8.12 10.42
C LEU A 285 4.08 9.53 9.89
N PHE A 286 4.84 9.62 8.80
CA PHE A 286 5.16 10.89 8.15
C PHE A 286 3.94 11.56 7.52
N LEU A 287 3.08 10.79 6.86
CA LEU A 287 1.87 11.31 6.22
C LEU A 287 0.82 11.76 7.23
N ASP A 288 0.72 11.09 8.37
CA ASP A 288 -0.18 11.51 9.45
C ASP A 288 0.36 12.72 10.24
N ASP A 289 1.61 13.14 10.00
CA ASP A 289 2.31 14.19 10.75
C ASP A 289 2.29 13.94 12.27
N GLU A 290 2.30 12.67 12.65
CA GLU A 290 2.33 12.28 14.06
C GLU A 290 3.66 12.76 14.64
N ALA A 291 3.60 13.54 15.71
CA ALA A 291 4.78 14.02 16.44
C ALA A 291 5.14 13.11 17.62
N ASP A 292 4.17 12.33 18.11
CA ASP A 292 4.36 11.44 19.24
C ASP A 292 5.26 10.25 18.85
N ARG A 293 6.24 9.96 19.70
CA ARG A 293 7.28 8.95 19.48
C ARG A 293 7.27 7.87 20.55
N ASP A 294 6.23 7.84 21.38
CA ASP A 294 5.97 6.79 22.36
C ASP A 294 5.33 5.56 21.69
N VAL A 295 6.08 5.00 20.73
CA VAL A 295 5.64 3.92 19.86
C VAL A 295 6.67 2.80 19.79
N MET A 296 6.23 1.60 19.39
CA MET A 296 7.10 0.44 19.18
C MET A 296 6.91 -0.13 17.79
N LEU A 297 8.00 -0.55 17.16
CA LEU A 297 7.96 -1.30 15.91
C LEU A 297 7.98 -2.80 16.20
N LEU A 298 6.99 -3.54 15.70
CA LEU A 298 6.97 -5.01 15.67
C LEU A 298 7.27 -5.47 14.25
N THR A 299 8.09 -6.51 14.07
CA THR A 299 8.35 -7.07 12.75
C THR A 299 8.49 -8.60 12.75
N THR A 300 8.07 -9.23 11.65
CA THR A 300 8.30 -10.67 11.44
C THR A 300 9.70 -10.98 10.91
N GLY A 301 10.40 -9.98 10.37
CA GLY A 301 11.76 -10.10 9.83
C GLY A 301 12.85 -9.98 10.90
N ARG A 302 14.10 -10.30 10.51
CA ARG A 302 15.28 -10.02 11.36
C ARG A 302 15.47 -8.52 11.53
N ILE A 303 15.92 -8.12 12.72
CA ILE A 303 16.32 -6.75 12.98
C ILE A 303 17.73 -6.58 12.40
N SER A 304 17.81 -5.99 11.21
CA SER A 304 19.08 -5.64 10.55
C SER A 304 19.51 -4.22 10.92
N TYR A 305 20.76 -3.88 10.60
CA TYR A 305 21.30 -2.52 10.73
C TYR A 305 20.36 -1.46 10.11
N GLU A 306 19.86 -1.70 8.89
CA GLU A 306 18.94 -0.79 8.21
C GLU A 306 17.62 -0.59 8.95
N VAL A 307 17.06 -1.65 9.55
CA VAL A 307 15.81 -1.53 10.33
C VAL A 307 16.02 -0.60 11.53
N VAL A 308 17.19 -0.69 12.19
CA VAL A 308 17.55 0.19 13.30
C VAL A 308 17.74 1.63 12.82
N VAL A 309 18.43 1.86 11.68
CA VAL A 309 18.58 3.20 11.11
C VAL A 309 17.22 3.83 10.81
N LYS A 310 16.32 3.09 10.14
CA LYS A 310 14.97 3.56 9.79
C LYS A 310 14.16 3.90 11.03
N ALA A 311 14.11 3.00 12.00
CA ALA A 311 13.42 3.22 13.26
C ALA A 311 13.98 4.45 13.99
N ALA A 312 15.31 4.60 14.08
CA ALA A 312 15.94 5.73 14.74
C ALA A 312 15.66 7.07 14.03
N LYS A 313 15.73 7.12 12.70
CA LYS A 313 15.33 8.30 11.91
C LYS A 313 13.87 8.68 12.13
N ALA A 314 13.00 7.69 12.31
CA ALA A 314 11.60 7.90 12.62
C ALA A 314 11.33 8.17 14.11
N GLY A 315 12.36 8.18 14.96
CA GLY A 315 12.22 8.40 16.40
C GLY A 315 11.58 7.24 17.15
N ILE A 316 11.56 6.02 16.60
CA ILE A 316 10.96 4.85 17.24
C ILE A 316 11.97 4.23 18.22
N PRO A 317 11.71 4.30 19.55
CA PRO A 317 12.68 3.91 20.56
C PRO A 317 12.75 2.41 20.85
N ILE A 318 11.77 1.59 20.43
CA ILE A 318 11.72 0.16 20.74
C ILE A 318 11.37 -0.66 19.49
N ILE A 319 12.13 -1.73 19.23
CA ILE A 319 11.90 -2.68 18.14
C ILE A 319 11.79 -4.09 18.70
N LEU A 320 10.68 -4.76 18.38
CA LEU A 320 10.39 -6.15 18.72
C LEU A 320 10.39 -7.01 17.45
N SER A 321 11.03 -8.19 17.52
CA SER A 321 10.98 -9.17 16.44
C SER A 321 10.70 -10.58 16.95
N ARG A 322 9.98 -11.35 16.14
CA ARG A 322 9.79 -12.79 16.33
C ARG A 322 11.09 -13.60 16.09
N THR A 323 12.11 -12.98 15.50
CA THR A 323 13.39 -13.61 15.14
C THR A 323 14.56 -12.77 15.67
N ALA A 324 15.78 -13.06 15.20
CA ALA A 324 17.02 -12.50 15.69
C ALA A 324 17.28 -11.04 15.27
N ALA A 325 18.11 -10.34 16.05
CA ALA A 325 18.86 -9.17 15.61
C ALA A 325 20.26 -9.59 15.11
N THR A 326 20.82 -8.85 14.16
CA THR A 326 22.24 -9.00 13.75
C THR A 326 23.17 -8.28 14.72
N ASP A 327 24.42 -8.71 14.82
CA ASP A 327 25.47 -8.06 15.60
C ASP A 327 25.58 -6.56 15.33
N MET A 328 25.71 -6.16 14.06
CA MET A 328 25.77 -4.74 13.66
C MET A 328 24.50 -3.95 14.05
N ALA A 329 23.35 -4.61 14.14
CA ALA A 329 22.11 -3.95 14.54
C ALA A 329 22.10 -3.69 16.05
N ILE A 330 22.64 -4.64 16.82
CA ILE A 330 22.76 -4.53 18.27
C ILE A 330 23.70 -3.39 18.64
N ASP A 331 24.89 -3.35 18.03
CA ASP A 331 25.88 -2.29 18.25
C ASP A 331 25.31 -0.91 17.93
N LEU A 332 24.67 -0.78 16.75
CA LEU A 332 24.03 0.48 16.35
C LEU A 332 22.90 0.89 17.29
N ALA A 333 22.09 -0.06 17.76
CA ALA A 333 20.99 0.25 18.66
C ALA A 333 21.48 0.79 20.01
N PHE A 334 22.61 0.29 20.53
CA PHE A 334 23.26 0.86 21.71
C PHE A 334 23.70 2.30 21.49
N GLU A 335 24.33 2.59 20.35
CA GLU A 335 24.77 3.93 19.97
C GLU A 335 23.59 4.90 19.86
N LEU A 336 22.51 4.47 19.20
CA LEU A 336 21.33 5.29 18.92
C LEU A 336 20.27 5.29 20.03
N GLY A 337 20.45 4.53 21.12
CA GLY A 337 19.48 4.50 22.23
C GLY A 337 18.16 3.78 21.91
N VAL A 338 18.18 2.90 20.91
CA VAL A 338 17.05 2.07 20.49
C VAL A 338 17.09 0.76 21.28
N GLU A 339 15.95 0.32 21.82
CA GLU A 339 15.85 -0.97 22.51
C GLU A 339 15.45 -2.08 21.53
N LEU A 340 16.22 -3.18 21.48
CA LEU A 340 15.95 -4.34 20.64
C LEU A 340 15.56 -5.55 21.47
N VAL A 341 14.43 -6.17 21.11
CA VAL A 341 14.00 -7.45 21.66
C VAL A 341 13.72 -8.42 20.52
N GLY A 342 14.48 -9.51 20.46
CA GLY A 342 14.29 -10.57 19.48
C GLY A 342 13.71 -11.85 20.07
N TYR A 343 13.47 -12.81 19.18
CA TYR A 343 12.97 -14.14 19.52
C TYR A 343 11.70 -14.13 20.38
N VAL A 344 10.84 -13.11 20.21
CA VAL A 344 9.60 -13.00 20.98
C VAL A 344 8.65 -14.14 20.57
N ARG A 345 8.54 -15.17 21.43
CA ARG A 345 7.75 -16.39 21.20
C ARG A 345 7.13 -16.85 22.51
N GLY A 346 5.81 -16.74 22.60
CA GLY A 346 5.11 -16.99 23.86
C GLY A 346 5.67 -16.07 24.95
N GLN A 347 6.07 -16.64 26.09
CA GLN A 347 6.64 -15.89 27.21
C GLN A 347 8.16 -15.66 27.11
N ASN A 348 8.81 -16.22 26.09
CA ASN A 348 10.26 -16.09 25.90
C ASN A 348 10.57 -14.92 24.98
N SER A 349 11.60 -14.15 25.34
CA SER A 349 12.15 -13.07 24.53
C SER A 349 13.61 -12.81 24.91
N GLN A 350 14.43 -12.40 23.94
CA GLN A 350 15.80 -11.99 24.18
C GLN A 350 15.90 -10.47 24.04
N VAL A 351 16.16 -9.78 25.14
CA VAL A 351 16.55 -8.37 25.09
C VAL A 351 18.04 -8.33 24.71
N TYR A 352 18.39 -7.57 23.67
CA TYR A 352 19.76 -7.45 23.18
C TYR A 352 20.47 -6.20 23.71
N THR A 353 19.72 -5.12 23.80
CA THR A 353 20.18 -3.85 24.37
C THR A 353 19.91 -3.85 25.89
N GLY A 354 20.47 -2.92 26.66
CA GLY A 354 20.55 -3.01 28.13
C GLY A 354 19.23 -3.11 28.92
N GLY A 355 18.06 -3.22 28.28
CA GLY A 355 16.77 -3.36 28.93
C GLY A 355 16.29 -2.07 29.58
N LEU A 356 16.83 -0.93 29.16
CA LEU A 356 16.52 0.40 29.72
C LEU A 356 15.05 0.76 29.51
N ARG A 357 14.45 0.27 28.42
CA ARG A 357 13.05 0.55 28.05
C ARG A 357 12.09 -0.60 28.37
N ILE A 358 12.60 -1.73 28.86
CA ILE A 358 11.79 -2.92 29.18
C ILE A 358 11.71 -3.10 30.69
N ARG A 359 10.61 -2.67 31.30
CA ARG A 359 10.43 -2.75 32.76
C ARG A 359 10.11 -4.16 33.18
N ARG A 360 10.95 -4.73 34.06
CA ARG A 360 10.65 -5.95 34.83
C ARG A 360 10.10 -5.50 36.19
N LYS A 361 9.01 -6.11 36.64
CA LYS A 361 8.44 -5.86 37.97
C LYS A 361 9.44 -6.14 39.08
#